data_AF-X0S280-F1
#
_entry.id   AF-X0S280-F1
#
_cell.length_a   1.000
_cell.length_b   1.000
_cell.length_c   1.000
_cell.angle_alpha   90.00
_cell.angle_beta   90.00
_cell.angle_gamma   90.00
#
_symmetry.space_group_name_H-M   'P 1'
#
loop_
_entity.id
_entity.type
_entity.pdbx_description
1 polymer ?
#
loop_
_entity_poly.entity_id
_entity_poly.type
_entity_poly.pdbx_seq_one_letter_code
_entity_poly.pdbx_strand_id
1 'polypeptide(L)'
;MAVEYSVEICKELEERIHRAQLYRPMRISRYDAGTELTYQVSGFAQEAEAKVHLVVERFVGGGFAGQVYYVKIAGIEGTVEGLEEGRAYAMKILIPPSGFSRLFRNVLYWVGFQGAFQLQVNPAAAKAGALW
;
A
#
# COMPACT_ATOMS: atom_id res chain seq x y z
N MET A 1 -28.76 -4.45 9.21
CA MET A 1 -28.67 -3.27 8.32
C MET A 1 -27.20 -2.96 8.15
N ALA A 2 -26.68 -2.95 6.92
CA ALA A 2 -25.31 -2.50 6.70
C ALA A 2 -25.28 -1.00 6.95
N VAL A 3 -24.50 -0.55 7.93
CA VAL A 3 -24.28 0.88 8.16
C VAL A 3 -23.54 1.42 6.94
N GLU A 4 -24.05 2.52 6.37
CA GLU A 4 -23.43 3.15 5.22
C GLU A 4 -22.05 3.70 5.60
N TYR A 5 -21.05 3.44 4.76
CA TYR A 5 -19.67 3.88 5.04
C TYR A 5 -19.54 5.37 4.72
N SER A 6 -19.16 6.18 5.72
CA SER A 6 -18.87 7.61 5.55
C SER A 6 -17.39 7.88 5.76
N VAL A 7 -16.74 8.43 4.72
CA VAL A 7 -15.33 8.85 4.76
C VAL A 7 -15.15 10.02 5.73
N GLU A 8 -16.14 10.91 5.81
CA GLU A 8 -16.14 12.10 6.65
C GLU A 8 -16.07 11.71 8.13
N ILE A 9 -16.89 10.75 8.55
CA ILE A 9 -16.88 10.22 9.92
C ILE A 9 -15.55 9.53 10.21
N CYS A 10 -15.00 8.75 9.26
CA CYS A 10 -13.70 8.12 9.43
C CYS A 10 -12.59 9.16 9.67
N LYS A 11 -12.54 10.23 8.87
CA LYS A 11 -11.58 11.33 9.04
C LYS A 11 -11.73 12.04 10.38
N GLU A 12 -12.97 12.32 10.81
CA GLU A 12 -13.23 12.93 12.11
C GLU A 12 -12.74 12.06 13.28
N LEU A 13 -12.98 10.75 13.21
CA LEU A 13 -12.51 9.81 14.23
C LEU A 13 -10.97 9.70 14.25
N GLU A 14 -10.34 9.66 13.08
CA GLU A 14 -8.87 9.67 12.94
C GLU A 14 -8.26 10.91 13.61
N GLU A 15 -8.80 12.10 13.33
CA GLU A 15 -8.33 13.34 13.95
C GLU A 15 -8.47 13.32 15.47
N ARG A 16 -9.61 12.85 15.99
CA ARG A 16 -9.83 12.74 17.44
C ARG A 16 -8.83 11.80 18.10
N ILE A 17 -8.50 10.68 17.46
CA ILE A 17 -7.50 9.72 17.98
C ILE A 17 -6.09 10.32 17.93
N HIS A 18 -5.72 11.02 16.84
CA HIS A 18 -4.44 11.72 16.76
C HIS A 18 -4.29 12.78 17.85
N ARG A 19 -5.34 13.57 18.11
CA ARG A 19 -5.34 14.57 19.20
C ARG A 19 -5.24 13.95 20.58
N ALA A 20 -5.71 12.71 20.77
CA ALA A 20 -5.63 12.00 22.04
C ALA A 20 -4.20 11.57 22.42
N GLN A 21 -3.21 11.70 21.51
CA GLN A 21 -1.79 11.38 21.75
C GLN A 21 -1.59 10.00 22.39
N LEU A 22 -2.37 9.01 21.95
CA LEU A 22 -2.33 7.67 22.50
C LEU A 22 -0.94 7.07 22.28
N TYR A 23 -0.43 6.37 23.30
CA TYR A 23 0.84 5.63 23.21
C TYR A 23 0.86 4.64 22.04
N ARG A 24 -0.29 4.06 21.70
CA ARG A 24 -0.47 3.20 20.54
C ARG A 24 -1.23 3.95 19.44
N PRO A 25 -0.58 4.30 18.33
CA PRO A 25 -1.25 4.95 17.20
C PRO A 25 -2.38 4.10 16.63
N MET A 26 -3.34 4.77 16.01
CA MET A 26 -4.40 4.12 15.25
C MET A 26 -3.79 3.25 14.15
N ARG A 27 -4.34 2.04 13.98
CA ARG A 27 -3.97 1.17 12.87
C ARG A 27 -4.93 1.41 11.72
N ILE A 28 -4.43 2.01 10.65
CA ILE A 28 -5.19 2.20 9.42
C ILE A 28 -5.39 0.84 8.75
N SER A 29 -6.66 0.46 8.54
CA SER A 29 -7.01 -0.80 7.87
C SER A 29 -6.95 -0.66 6.35
N ARG A 30 -7.47 0.47 5.84
CA ARG A 30 -7.51 0.86 4.44
C ARG A 30 -7.39 2.38 4.32
N TYR A 31 -6.96 2.86 3.17
CA TYR A 31 -6.96 4.29 2.85
C TYR A 31 -8.23 4.68 2.08
N ASP A 32 -8.68 5.90 2.29
CA ASP A 32 -9.85 6.46 1.62
C ASP A 32 -9.45 7.45 0.52
N ALA A 33 -10.44 7.89 -0.27
CA ALA A 33 -10.20 8.90 -1.30
C ALA A 33 -9.68 10.22 -0.67
N GLY A 34 -8.69 10.81 -1.33
CA GLY A 34 -7.98 11.99 -0.89
C GLY A 34 -6.90 11.73 0.16
N THR A 35 -6.63 10.48 0.58
CA THR A 35 -5.48 10.21 1.45
C THR A 35 -4.18 10.45 0.70
N GLU A 36 -3.32 11.32 1.25
CA GLU A 36 -1.97 11.55 0.76
C GLU A 36 -0.99 10.56 1.41
N LEU A 37 -0.13 9.97 0.60
CA LEU A 37 0.89 9.03 1.04
C LEU A 37 2.24 9.44 0.46
N THR A 38 3.28 9.27 1.27
CA THR A 38 4.66 9.55 0.88
C THR A 38 5.48 8.30 1.08
N TYR A 39 6.21 7.88 0.05
CA TYR A 39 7.05 6.69 0.07
C TYR A 39 8.44 6.99 -0.45
N GLN A 40 9.44 6.35 0.16
CA GLN A 40 10.73 6.18 -0.49
C GLN A 40 10.64 4.97 -1.40
N VAL A 41 10.94 5.17 -2.68
CA VAL A 41 10.92 4.14 -3.71
C VAL A 41 12.32 3.95 -4.27
N SER A 42 12.65 2.70 -4.59
CA SER A 42 13.89 2.36 -5.28
C SER A 42 13.58 1.82 -6.66
N GLY A 43 14.36 2.29 -7.63
CA GLY A 43 14.34 1.82 -9.00
C GLY A 43 14.72 0.35 -9.11
N PHE A 44 14.13 -0.31 -10.10
CA PHE A 44 14.39 -1.71 -10.36
C PHE A 44 15.67 -1.93 -11.16
N ALA A 45 15.77 -1.28 -12.32
CA ALA A 45 16.89 -1.41 -13.26
C ALA A 45 18.08 -0.49 -12.91
N GLN A 46 17.79 0.68 -12.33
CA GLN A 46 18.78 1.64 -11.87
C GLN A 46 18.69 1.73 -10.35
N GLU A 47 19.83 1.83 -9.69
CA GLU A 47 19.94 2.08 -8.24
C GLU A 47 19.65 3.55 -7.94
N ALA A 48 18.46 3.99 -8.32
CA ALA A 48 17.94 5.33 -8.12
C ALA A 48 16.93 5.28 -6.98
N GLU A 49 17.05 6.22 -6.05
CA GLU A 49 16.07 6.44 -4.99
C GLU A 49 15.29 7.72 -5.30
N ALA A 50 13.98 7.66 -5.05
CA ALA A 50 13.12 8.82 -5.18
C ALA A 50 12.10 8.83 -4.05
N LYS A 51 11.71 10.04 -3.64
CA LYS A 51 10.61 10.25 -2.72
C LYS A 51 9.36 10.57 -3.53
N VAL A 52 8.36 9.71 -3.45
CA VAL A 52 7.13 9.80 -4.24
C VAL A 52 5.97 10.20 -3.35
N HIS A 53 5.31 11.28 -3.73
CA HIS A 53 4.08 11.76 -3.15
C HIS A 53 2.91 11.33 -4.04
N LEU A 54 1.91 10.67 -3.45
CA LEU A 54 0.74 10.20 -4.18
C LEU A 54 -0.54 10.44 -3.40
N VAL A 55 -1.63 10.57 -4.14
CA VAL A 55 -2.99 10.72 -3.60
C VAL A 55 -3.80 9.50 -3.98
N VAL A 56 -4.49 8.93 -3.01
CA VAL A 56 -5.48 7.86 -3.25
C VAL A 56 -6.71 8.49 -3.87
N GLU A 57 -6.99 8.14 -5.12
CA GLU A 57 -8.20 8.58 -5.84
C GLU A 57 -9.39 7.69 -5.45
N ARG A 58 -9.17 6.37 -5.40
CA ARG A 58 -10.18 5.41 -4.90
C ARG A 58 -9.59 4.08 -4.48
N PHE A 59 -10.27 3.42 -3.55
CA PHE A 59 -10.09 2.01 -3.27
C PHE A 59 -10.72 1.17 -4.39
N VAL A 60 -9.93 0.31 -5.04
CA VAL A 60 -10.41 -0.53 -6.16
C VAL A 60 -10.91 -1.87 -5.64
N GLY A 61 -10.24 -2.45 -4.65
CA GLY A 61 -10.64 -3.72 -4.06
C GLY A 61 -9.58 -4.29 -3.12
N GLY A 62 -10.01 -5.19 -2.25
CA GLY A 62 -9.13 -5.86 -1.30
C GLY A 62 -9.48 -7.33 -1.18
N GLY A 63 -8.45 -8.15 -1.00
CA GLY A 63 -8.61 -9.58 -0.84
C GLY A 63 -7.43 -10.19 -0.09
N PHE A 64 -7.26 -11.49 -0.28
CA PHE A 64 -6.22 -12.27 0.37
C PHE A 64 -4.79 -11.81 0.02
N ALA A 65 -4.57 -11.39 -1.23
CA ALA A 65 -3.25 -11.02 -1.72
C ALA A 65 -2.90 -9.53 -1.49
N GLY A 66 -3.74 -8.80 -0.75
CA GLY A 66 -3.55 -7.37 -0.46
C GLY A 66 -4.73 -6.50 -0.91
N GLN A 67 -4.45 -5.21 -0.99
CA GLN A 67 -5.39 -4.13 -1.26
C GLN A 67 -4.89 -3.33 -2.46
N VAL A 68 -5.78 -3.02 -3.40
CA VAL A 68 -5.48 -2.29 -4.62
C VAL A 68 -6.17 -0.93 -4.59
N TYR A 69 -5.39 0.09 -4.92
CA TYR A 69 -5.78 1.48 -4.94
C TYR A 69 -5.51 2.05 -6.32
N TYR A 70 -6.41 2.92 -6.78
CA TYR A 70 -6.13 3.81 -7.90
C TYR A 70 -5.54 5.08 -7.30
N VAL A 71 -4.32 5.43 -7.70
CA VAL A 71 -3.56 6.55 -7.13
C VAL A 71 -3.08 7.48 -8.22
N LYS A 72 -2.92 8.75 -7.90
CA LYS A 72 -2.29 9.75 -8.76
C LYS A 72 -0.99 10.21 -8.13
N ILE A 73 0.09 10.29 -8.91
CA ILE A 73 1.35 10.85 -8.44
C ILE A 73 1.20 12.37 -8.36
N ALA A 74 1.36 12.92 -7.16
CA ALA A 74 1.29 14.35 -6.89
C ALA A 74 2.66 15.03 -7.00
N GLY A 75 3.75 14.29 -6.76
CA GLY A 75 5.11 14.82 -6.87
C GLY A 75 6.17 13.72 -6.73
N ILE A 76 7.33 13.95 -7.32
CA ILE A 76 8.50 13.08 -7.27
C ILE A 76 9.74 13.93 -6.97
N GLU A 77 10.40 13.66 -5.84
CA GLU A 77 11.73 14.19 -5.56
C GLU A 77 12.77 13.12 -5.94
N GLY A 78 13.46 13.32 -7.06
CA GLY A 78 14.43 12.36 -7.61
C GLY A 78 14.03 11.85 -8.99
N THR A 79 14.61 10.74 -9.43
CA THR A 79 14.26 10.12 -10.72
C THR A 79 14.08 8.63 -10.52
N VAL A 80 12.96 8.10 -11.01
CA VAL A 80 12.68 6.66 -11.00
C VAL A 80 11.94 6.30 -12.28
N GLU A 81 12.44 5.32 -12.99
CA GLU A 81 11.89 4.90 -14.26
C GLU A 81 10.44 4.41 -14.12
N GLY A 82 9.58 4.82 -15.05
CA GLY A 82 8.18 4.36 -15.13
C GLY A 82 7.19 5.14 -14.26
N LEU A 83 7.66 6.06 -13.39
CA LEU A 83 6.78 6.98 -12.64
C LEU A 83 6.86 8.40 -13.19
N GLU A 84 5.70 9.00 -13.38
CA GLU A 84 5.53 10.36 -13.91
C GLU A 84 4.57 11.14 -13.01
N GLU A 85 4.93 12.39 -12.69
CA GLU A 85 4.04 13.30 -11.98
C GLU A 85 2.74 13.54 -12.74
N GLY A 86 1.62 13.64 -12.01
CA GLY A 86 0.28 13.84 -12.57
C GLY A 86 -0.34 12.59 -13.17
N ARG A 87 0.42 11.51 -13.39
CA ARG A 87 -0.08 10.26 -13.95
C ARG A 87 -0.70 9.36 -12.88
N ALA A 88 -1.68 8.56 -13.31
CA ALA A 88 -2.39 7.64 -12.45
C ALA A 88 -1.90 6.19 -12.60
N TYR A 89 -1.86 5.48 -11.47
CA TYR A 89 -1.33 4.12 -11.35
C TYR A 89 -2.21 3.26 -10.47
N ALA A 90 -2.06 1.94 -10.61
CA ALA A 90 -2.56 0.99 -9.62
C ALA A 90 -1.47 0.77 -8.57
N MET A 91 -1.79 1.02 -7.30
CA MET A 91 -0.92 0.73 -6.18
C MET A 91 -1.47 -0.45 -5.39
N LYS A 92 -0.63 -1.46 -5.16
CA LYS A 92 -1.02 -2.65 -4.38
C LYS A 92 -0.27 -2.69 -3.05
N ILE A 93 -1.02 -2.60 -1.96
CA ILE A 93 -0.51 -2.81 -0.60
C ILE A 93 -0.71 -4.28 -0.26
N LEU A 94 0.38 -5.01 -0.03
CA LEU A 94 0.36 -6.47 0.13
C LEU A 94 -0.21 -6.95 1.48
N ILE A 95 -0.63 -6.02 2.34
CA ILE A 95 -1.20 -6.31 3.66
C ILE A 95 -2.71 -6.48 3.49
N PRO A 96 -3.28 -7.68 3.77
CA PRO A 96 -4.71 -7.90 3.68
C PRO A 96 -5.46 -7.04 4.69
N PRO A 97 -6.69 -6.60 4.36
CA PRO A 97 -7.49 -5.75 5.25
C PRO A 97 -7.92 -6.49 6.52
N SER A 98 -8.09 -7.82 6.45
CA SER A 98 -8.50 -8.66 7.59
C SER A 98 -7.32 -9.42 8.22
N GLY A 99 -7.41 -9.63 9.55
CA GLY A 99 -6.42 -10.42 10.29
C GLY A 99 -6.41 -11.90 9.89
N PHE A 100 -7.58 -12.48 9.64
CA PHE A 100 -7.70 -13.88 9.21
C PHE A 100 -7.09 -14.11 7.82
N SER A 101 -7.38 -13.25 6.84
CA SER A 101 -6.77 -13.35 5.51
C SER A 101 -5.25 -13.18 5.58
N ARG A 102 -4.73 -12.36 6.50
CA ARG A 102 -3.29 -12.20 6.74
C ARG A 102 -2.66 -13.46 7.32
N LEU A 103 -3.32 -14.11 8.28
CA LEU A 103 -2.85 -15.38 8.86
C LEU A 103 -2.82 -16.49 7.81
N PHE A 104 -3.93 -16.69 7.09
CA PHE A 104 -4.02 -17.68 6.02
C PHE A 104 -2.92 -17.44 4.96
N ARG A 105 -2.64 -16.17 4.63
CA ARG A 105 -1.60 -15.80 3.65
C ARG A 105 -0.22 -16.17 4.13
N ASN A 106 0.08 -15.85 5.39
CA ASN A 106 1.37 -16.18 5.97
C ASN A 106 1.61 -17.69 5.98
N VAL A 107 0.59 -18.50 6.30
CA VAL A 107 0.70 -19.96 6.27
C VAL A 107 0.96 -20.45 4.85
N LEU A 108 0.18 -20.00 3.88
CA LEU A 108 0.31 -20.45 2.48
C LEU A 108 1.67 -20.04 1.88
N TYR A 109 2.14 -18.82 2.15
CA TYR A 109 3.45 -18.37 1.66
C TYR A 109 4.61 -19.00 2.42
N TRP A 110 4.43 -19.32 3.70
CA TRP A 110 5.43 -20.08 4.43
C TRP A 110 5.59 -21.50 3.86
N VAL A 111 4.49 -22.19 3.56
CA VAL A 111 4.55 -23.52 2.93
C VAL A 111 5.13 -23.45 1.51
N GLY A 112 4.69 -22.49 0.69
CA GLY A 112 5.06 -22.43 -0.73
C GLY A 112 6.41 -21.77 -1.02
N PHE A 113 6.82 -20.78 -0.22
CA PHE A 113 7.99 -19.94 -0.49
C PHE A 113 8.95 -19.83 0.68
N GLN A 114 8.64 -20.43 1.84
CA GLN A 114 9.40 -20.28 3.08
C GLN A 114 9.60 -18.80 3.48
N GLY A 115 8.63 -17.94 3.15
CA GLY A 115 8.72 -16.50 3.34
C GLY A 115 7.37 -15.82 3.59
N ALA A 116 7.40 -14.56 4.02
CA ALA A 116 6.19 -13.78 4.33
C ALA A 116 5.46 -13.27 3.08
N PHE A 117 6.05 -13.42 1.89
CA PHE A 117 5.55 -12.91 0.61
C PHE A 117 5.95 -13.81 -0.57
N GLN A 118 5.25 -13.68 -1.70
CA GLN A 118 5.61 -14.31 -2.99
C GLN A 118 6.94 -13.75 -3.52
N LEU A 119 7.63 -14.54 -4.36
CA LEU A 119 8.85 -14.08 -5.05
C LEU A 119 8.63 -12.82 -5.90
N GLN A 120 7.42 -12.63 -6.45
CA GLN A 120 7.04 -11.46 -7.26
C GLN A 120 7.26 -10.11 -6.59
N VAL A 121 7.37 -10.09 -5.27
CA VAL A 121 7.55 -8.85 -4.49
C VAL A 121 8.89 -8.83 -3.75
N ASN A 122 9.74 -9.82 -3.98
CA ASN A 122 11.11 -9.82 -3.50
C ASN A 122 11.97 -9.03 -4.51
N PRO A 123 12.54 -7.87 -4.12
CA PRO A 123 13.34 -7.06 -5.03
C PRO A 123 14.54 -7.82 -5.61
N ALA A 124 15.17 -8.72 -4.84
CA ALA A 124 16.27 -9.54 -5.32
C ALA A 124 15.80 -10.59 -6.34
N ALA A 125 14.66 -11.24 -6.10
CA ALA A 125 14.09 -12.21 -7.05
C ALA A 125 13.65 -11.54 -8.35
N ALA A 126 13.01 -10.36 -8.24
CA ALA A 126 12.70 -9.54 -9.39
C ALA A 126 13.99 -9.21 -10.16
N LYS A 127 15.04 -8.68 -9.49
CA LYS A 127 16.29 -8.23 -10.13
C LYS A 127 17.06 -9.37 -10.79
N ALA A 128 16.97 -10.58 -10.22
CA ALA A 128 17.56 -11.79 -10.79
C ALA A 128 16.76 -12.38 -11.96
N GLY A 129 15.63 -11.77 -12.35
CA GLY A 129 14.78 -12.27 -13.42
C GLY A 129 13.95 -13.51 -13.02
N ALA A 130 13.97 -13.92 -11.75
CA ALA A 130 13.28 -15.13 -11.27
C ALA A 130 11.74 -15.06 -11.31
N LEU A 131 11.20 -14.02 -11.93
CA LEU A 131 9.77 -13.83 -12.19
C LEU A 131 9.37 -14.21 -13.63
N TRP A 132 10.32 -14.69 -14.43
CA TRP A 132 10.17 -15.13 -15.82
C TRP A 132 10.97 -16.41 -16.07
#